data_AF-A0AAV1VXA7-F1
#
_entry.id   AF-A0AAV1VXA7-F1
#
_cell.length_a   1.000
_cell.length_b   1.000
_cell.length_c   1.000
_cell.angle_alpha   90.00
_cell.angle_beta   90.00
_cell.angle_gamma   90.00
#
_symmetry.space_group_name_H-M   'P 1'
#
loop_
_entity.id
_entity.type
_entity.pdbx_description
1 polymer ?
#
loop_
_entity_poly.entity_id
_entity_poly.type
_entity_poly.pdbx_seq_one_letter_code
_entity_poly.pdbx_strand_id
1 'polypeptide(L)'
;MPKGLKWIRFYLDVKPIREFKNLEGVDVPYPKNQPMRLLSSLWNADDWATRGVVKTDWSEAPFEASFKNFRANGCVWSNGVSSCNSNTSDNAWLSRQLDSRSQKRLKWVQKKYMIYNYCTDTKRFP
;
A
#
# COMPACT_ATOMS: atom_id res chain seq x y z
N MET A 1 15.22 3.29 -15.29
CA MET A 1 14.12 2.76 -14.45
C MET A 1 13.54 1.53 -15.12
N PRO A 2 13.24 0.43 -14.39
CA PRO A 2 12.55 -0.69 -14.99
C PRO A 2 11.18 -0.22 -15.48
N LYS A 3 10.94 -0.30 -16.78
CA LYS A 3 9.64 -0.09 -17.41
C LYS A 3 8.66 -1.13 -16.82
N GLY A 4 8.01 -0.86 -15.68
CA GLY A 4 7.33 -1.98 -15.00
C GLY A 4 6.42 -1.71 -13.80
N LEU A 5 6.46 -0.55 -13.13
CA LEU A 5 5.56 -0.33 -12.00
C LEU A 5 4.13 -0.01 -12.51
N LYS A 6 3.32 -1.07 -12.61
CA LYS A 6 1.95 -0.98 -13.12
C LYS A 6 0.91 -0.90 -12.00
N TRP A 7 1.23 -1.38 -10.81
CA TRP A 7 0.28 -1.55 -9.71
C TRP A 7 0.97 -1.33 -8.35
N ILE A 8 0.31 -0.61 -7.45
CA ILE A 8 0.58 -0.67 -6.01
C ILE A 8 -0.48 -1.58 -5.41
N ARG A 9 -0.08 -2.55 -4.60
CA ARG A 9 -1.00 -3.49 -3.98
C ARG A 9 -0.77 -3.57 -2.49
N PHE A 10 -1.86 -3.63 -1.77
CA PHE A 10 -1.89 -3.80 -0.33
C PHE A 10 -2.44 -5.17 -0.02
N TYR A 11 -1.78 -5.89 0.88
CA TYR A 11 -2.14 -7.24 1.26
C TYR A 11 -2.31 -7.32 2.77
N LEU A 12 -3.26 -8.16 3.19
CA LEU A 12 -3.31 -8.74 4.51
C LEU A 12 -3.09 -10.24 4.35
N ASP A 13 -2.01 -10.76 4.92
CA ASP A 13 -1.47 -12.07 4.58
C ASP A 13 -1.26 -12.19 3.05
N VAL A 14 -1.93 -13.17 2.42
CA VAL A 14 -1.92 -13.40 0.96
C VAL A 14 -3.16 -12.82 0.26
N LYS A 15 -4.02 -12.07 0.96
CA LYS A 15 -5.28 -11.56 0.43
C LYS A 15 -5.10 -10.10 -0.02
N PRO A 16 -5.30 -9.76 -1.30
CA PRO A 16 -5.27 -8.37 -1.72
C PRO A 16 -6.47 -7.62 -1.12
N ILE A 17 -6.21 -6.46 -0.53
CA ILE A 17 -7.23 -5.58 0.07
C ILE A 17 -7.41 -4.28 -0.73
N ARG A 18 -6.40 -3.88 -1.50
CA ARG A 18 -6.45 -2.74 -2.43
C ARG A 18 -5.46 -2.93 -3.57
N GLU A 19 -5.85 -2.51 -4.77
CA GLU A 19 -4.97 -2.34 -5.93
C GLU A 19 -5.13 -0.89 -6.43
N PHE A 20 -4.02 -0.19 -6.58
CA PHE A 20 -3.95 1.14 -7.20
C PHE A 20 -3.15 1.01 -8.49
N LYS A 21 -3.86 1.15 -9.61
CA LYS A 21 -3.29 0.96 -10.96
C LYS A 21 -2.57 2.24 -11.39
N ASN A 22 -1.50 2.08 -12.16
CA ASN A 22 -0.92 3.21 -12.88
C ASN A 22 -1.91 3.65 -13.96
N LEU A 23 -2.49 4.82 -13.75
CA LEU A 23 -3.47 5.46 -14.62
C LEU A 23 -2.96 6.85 -15.07
N GLU A 24 -1.63 7.03 -15.18
CA GLU A 24 -1.04 8.27 -15.69
C GLU A 24 -1.51 8.60 -17.11
N GLY A 25 -1.93 7.61 -17.91
CA GLY A 25 -2.53 7.82 -19.23
C GLY A 25 -3.91 8.51 -19.20
N VAL A 26 -4.50 8.69 -18.03
CA VAL A 26 -5.70 9.49 -17.77
C VAL A 26 -5.45 10.51 -16.66
N ASP A 27 -4.23 11.04 -16.61
CA ASP A 27 -3.80 12.14 -15.73
C ASP A 27 -3.90 11.88 -14.21
N VAL A 28 -3.93 10.62 -13.79
CA VAL A 28 -3.84 10.26 -12.37
C VAL A 28 -2.37 10.14 -11.96
N PRO A 29 -1.86 10.96 -11.02
CA PRO A 29 -0.48 10.86 -10.56
C PRO A 29 -0.13 9.49 -9.99
N TYR A 30 1.08 9.02 -10.27
CA TYR A 30 1.54 7.70 -9.82
C TYR A 30 3.01 7.75 -9.36
N PRO A 31 3.36 7.18 -8.18
CA PRO A 31 4.71 7.26 -7.63
C PRO A 31 5.64 6.24 -8.33
N LYS A 32 6.04 6.55 -9.57
CA LYS A 32 6.97 5.70 -10.36
C LYS A 32 8.43 6.14 -10.31
N ASN A 33 8.68 7.44 -10.12
CA ASN A 33 9.98 8.05 -10.40
C ASN A 33 10.76 8.47 -9.14
N GLN A 34 10.13 8.41 -7.97
CA GLN A 34 10.74 8.84 -6.72
C GLN A 34 11.04 7.60 -5.86
N PRO A 35 12.32 7.30 -5.58
CA PRO A 35 12.68 6.23 -4.65
C PRO A 35 12.07 6.47 -3.27
N MET A 36 11.55 5.42 -2.65
CA MET A 36 10.87 5.50 -1.36
C MET A 36 11.67 4.79 -0.27
N ARG A 37 11.49 5.24 0.97
CA ARG A 37 11.96 4.55 2.18
C ARG A 37 10.77 3.90 2.87
N LEU A 38 11.03 2.78 3.53
CA LEU A 38 10.05 2.15 4.41
C LEU A 38 10.17 2.76 5.81
N LEU A 39 9.04 3.13 6.39
CA LEU A 39 8.94 3.67 7.75
C LEU A 39 7.89 2.89 8.55
N SER A 40 8.12 2.77 9.85
CA SER A 40 7.15 2.27 10.83
C SER A 40 7.23 3.14 12.07
N SER A 41 6.09 3.46 12.66
CA SER A 41 6.01 4.29 13.86
C SER A 41 4.77 3.92 14.69
N LEU A 42 4.86 4.16 15.99
CA LEU A 42 3.74 4.17 16.93
C LEU A 42 3.64 5.59 17.49
N TRP A 43 2.50 6.25 17.34
CA TRP A 43 2.31 7.65 17.71
C TRP A 43 0.85 7.97 18.03
N ASN A 44 0.61 9.03 18.80
CA ASN A 44 -0.73 9.50 19.15
C ASN A 44 -1.36 10.35 18.02
N ALA A 45 -2.56 9.99 17.59
CA ALA A 45 -3.31 10.66 16.52
C ALA A 45 -4.77 10.98 16.94
N ASP A 46 -4.92 11.49 18.16
CA ASP A 46 -6.18 11.82 18.84
C ASP A 46 -7.20 12.61 18.02
N ASP A 47 -6.77 13.40 17.04
CA ASP A 47 -7.67 14.26 16.27
C ASP A 47 -8.44 13.51 15.19
N TRP A 48 -8.03 12.30 14.81
CA TRP A 48 -8.66 11.59 13.70
C TRP A 48 -8.65 10.06 13.78
N ALA A 49 -7.81 9.42 14.60
CA ALA A 49 -7.59 7.98 14.54
C ALA A 49 -8.82 7.15 14.97
N THR A 50 -9.44 7.48 16.12
CA THR A 50 -10.52 6.66 16.69
C THR A 50 -11.84 7.41 16.67
N ARG A 51 -12.71 7.03 15.71
CA ARG A 51 -14.04 7.65 15.49
C ARG A 51 -14.01 9.18 15.29
N GLY A 52 -12.83 9.77 15.09
CA GLY A 52 -12.60 11.21 15.04
C GLY A 52 -12.84 11.97 16.35
N VAL A 53 -13.18 11.28 17.45
CA VAL A 53 -13.60 11.93 18.72
C VAL A 53 -13.09 11.25 19.98
N VAL A 54 -12.67 9.98 19.90
CA VAL A 54 -12.19 9.24 21.07
C VAL A 54 -10.71 9.52 21.25
N LYS A 55 -10.35 10.07 22.42
CA LYS A 55 -8.98 10.41 22.81
C LYS A 55 -8.29 9.23 23.51
N THR A 56 -6.97 9.23 23.47
CA THR A 56 -6.11 8.23 24.08
C THR A 56 -6.24 8.26 25.59
N ASP A 57 -6.55 7.12 26.20
CA ASP A 57 -6.48 6.95 27.65
C ASP A 57 -5.06 6.55 28.06
N TRP A 58 -4.28 7.52 28.54
CA TRP A 58 -2.89 7.31 28.91
C TRP A 58 -2.69 6.48 30.19
N SER A 59 -3.77 6.20 30.94
CA SER A 59 -3.69 5.29 32.09
C SER A 59 -3.46 3.83 31.67
N GLU A 60 -3.78 3.48 30.42
CA GLU A 60 -3.58 2.15 29.83
C GLU A 60 -2.17 1.97 29.21
N ALA A 61 -1.27 2.93 29.42
CA ALA A 61 0.11 2.85 28.93
C ALA A 61 0.91 1.77 29.69
N PRO A 62 1.92 1.14 29.05
CA PRO A 62 2.46 1.45 27.72
C PRO A 62 1.69 0.82 26.56
N PHE A 63 1.55 1.57 25.46
CA PHE A 63 1.09 1.03 24.18
C PHE A 63 2.27 0.39 23.45
N GLU A 64 2.18 -0.90 23.15
CA GLU A 64 3.26 -1.66 22.54
C GLU A 64 2.86 -2.22 21.16
N ALA A 65 3.72 -2.01 20.16
CA ALA A 65 3.59 -2.59 18.84
C ALA A 65 4.82 -3.45 18.52
N SER A 66 4.60 -4.74 18.29
CA SER A 66 5.65 -5.71 18.00
C SER A 66 5.72 -6.04 16.51
N PHE A 67 6.92 -5.95 15.93
CA PHE A 67 7.19 -6.28 14.53
C PHE A 67 8.24 -7.39 14.43
N LYS A 68 7.98 -8.39 13.59
CA LYS A 68 8.90 -9.51 13.33
C LYS A 68 8.91 -9.84 11.84
N ASN A 69 9.87 -10.66 11.41
CA ASN A 69 9.98 -11.19 10.06
C ASN A 69 10.06 -10.10 8.98
N PHE A 70 10.89 -9.08 9.22
CA PHE A 70 11.12 -8.02 8.25
C PHE A 70 11.69 -8.59 6.94
N ARG A 71 10.95 -8.41 5.84
CA ARG A 71 11.35 -8.85 4.50
C ARG A 71 11.15 -7.70 3.53
N ALA A 72 12.23 -7.15 3.01
CA ALA A 72 12.21 -6.15 1.95
C ALA A 72 12.79 -6.78 0.68
N ASN A 73 11.93 -7.00 -0.32
CA ASN A 73 12.35 -7.32 -1.68
C ASN A 73 11.99 -6.13 -2.57
N GLY A 74 12.99 -5.39 -3.03
CA GLY A 74 12.80 -4.14 -3.75
C GLY A 74 14.03 -3.71 -4.54
N CYS A 75 13.80 -2.80 -5.47
CA CYS A 75 14.85 -2.18 -6.28
C CYS A 75 15.52 -1.06 -5.48
N VAL A 76 16.69 -1.34 -4.92
CA VAL A 76 17.46 -0.35 -4.15
C VAL A 76 18.08 0.66 -5.12
N TRP A 77 17.86 1.94 -4.85
CA TRP A 77 18.48 3.03 -5.60
C TRP A 77 19.71 3.53 -4.84
N SER A 78 20.86 3.55 -5.52
CA SER A 78 22.12 4.08 -4.99
C SER A 78 22.93 4.72 -6.11
N ASN A 79 23.59 5.85 -5.83
CA ASN A 79 24.42 6.58 -6.81
C ASN A 79 23.72 6.84 -8.16
N GLY A 80 22.41 7.12 -8.15
CA GLY A 80 21.62 7.38 -9.36
C GLY A 80 21.27 6.13 -10.19
N VAL A 81 21.57 4.93 -9.70
CA VAL A 81 21.32 3.66 -10.39
C VAL A 81 20.44 2.73 -9.54
N SER A 82 19.56 1.97 -10.20
CA SER A 82 18.69 0.96 -9.60
C SER A 82 19.38 -0.40 -9.57
N SER A 83 19.25 -1.15 -8.46
CA SER A 83 19.72 -2.54 -8.37
C SER A 83 18.93 -3.51 -9.24
N CYS A 84 17.69 -3.17 -9.62
CA CYS A 84 16.90 -3.97 -10.54
C CYS A 84 17.34 -3.77 -11.98
N ASN A 85 17.89 -4.83 -12.58
CA ASN A 85 18.08 -4.96 -14.02
C ASN A 85 16.82 -5.54 -14.66
N SER A 86 16.51 -5.12 -15.90
CA SER A 86 15.33 -5.55 -16.64
C SER A 86 15.27 -7.04 -17.00
N ASN A 87 16.37 -7.78 -16.80
CA ASN A 87 16.58 -9.14 -17.31
C ASN A 87 16.70 -10.23 -16.23
N THR A 88 16.45 -9.94 -14.94
CA THR A 88 16.52 -10.96 -13.88
C THR A 88 15.15 -11.48 -13.47
N SER A 89 15.02 -12.81 -13.34
CA SER A 89 13.80 -13.52 -12.89
C SER A 89 13.35 -13.10 -11.49
N ASP A 90 14.26 -12.56 -10.68
CA ASP A 90 14.03 -12.12 -9.30
C ASP A 90 13.02 -10.96 -9.19
N ASN A 91 12.82 -10.23 -10.29
CA ASN A 91 11.92 -9.07 -10.37
C ASN A 91 10.55 -9.41 -10.98
N ALA A 92 10.22 -10.69 -11.19
CA ALA A 92 8.95 -11.13 -11.79
C ALA A 92 7.71 -10.60 -11.04
N TRP A 93 7.84 -10.30 -9.75
CA TRP A 93 6.75 -9.72 -8.95
C TRP A 93 6.33 -8.31 -9.42
N LEU A 94 7.21 -7.54 -10.07
CA LEU A 94 6.91 -6.20 -10.59
C LEU A 94 5.87 -6.22 -11.71
N SER A 95 5.88 -7.28 -12.54
CA SER A 95 5.03 -7.38 -13.72
C SER A 95 3.80 -8.27 -13.54
N ARG A 96 3.73 -9.04 -12.43
CA ARG A 96 2.64 -9.97 -12.14
C ARG A 96 1.29 -9.27 -11.98
N GLN A 97 0.25 -9.80 -12.63
CA GLN A 97 -1.13 -9.36 -12.45
C GLN A 97 -1.84 -10.18 -11.37
N LEU A 98 -2.86 -9.61 -10.74
CA LEU A 98 -3.76 -10.41 -9.89
C LEU A 98 -4.50 -11.41 -10.77
N ASP A 99 -4.41 -12.68 -10.40
CA ASP A 99 -5.23 -13.72 -11.02
C ASP A 99 -6.73 -13.52 -10.69
N SER A 100 -7.60 -14.23 -11.42
CA SER A 100 -9.06 -14.10 -11.26
C SER A 100 -9.53 -14.43 -9.85
N ARG A 101 -8.84 -15.35 -9.15
CA ARG A 101 -9.19 -15.74 -7.78
C ARG A 101 -8.89 -14.62 -6.79
N SER A 102 -7.76 -13.94 -6.98
CA SER A 102 -7.30 -12.82 -6.17
C SER A 102 -8.16 -11.59 -6.42
N GLN A 103 -8.57 -11.35 -7.67
CA GLN A 103 -9.53 -10.30 -8.01
C GLN A 103 -10.91 -10.53 -7.36
N LYS A 104 -11.43 -11.76 -7.41
CA LYS A 104 -12.70 -12.11 -6.72
C LYS A 104 -12.59 -11.87 -5.21
N ARG A 105 -11.44 -12.21 -4.62
CA ARG A 105 -11.18 -12.02 -3.20
C ARG A 105 -11.06 -10.55 -2.82
N LEU A 106 -10.38 -9.74 -3.62
CA LEU A 106 -10.35 -8.29 -3.45
C LEU A 106 -11.77 -7.70 -3.43
N LYS A 107 -12.61 -8.07 -4.41
CA LYS A 107 -14.01 -7.63 -4.45
C LYS A 107 -14.81 -8.07 -3.22
N TRP A 108 -14.58 -9.29 -2.75
CA TRP A 108 -15.24 -9.79 -1.55
C TRP A 108 -14.81 -9.04 -0.29
N VAL A 109 -13.51 -8.76 -0.12
CA VAL A 109 -13.00 -7.95 1.00
C VAL A 109 -13.61 -6.56 0.97
N GLN A 110 -13.60 -5.91 -0.20
CA GLN A 110 -14.20 -4.60 -0.39
C GLN A 110 -15.70 -4.60 -0.06
N LYS A 111 -16.45 -5.62 -0.50
CA LYS A 111 -17.89 -5.72 -0.22
C LYS A 111 -18.21 -5.96 1.26
N LYS A 112 -17.37 -6.71 1.98
CA LYS A 112 -17.68 -7.20 3.34
C LYS A 112 -17.06 -6.38 4.47
N TYR A 113 -15.92 -5.75 4.23
CA TYR A 113 -15.12 -5.13 5.30
C TYR A 113 -14.74 -3.67 5.06
N MET A 114 -14.96 -3.12 3.85
CA MET A 114 -14.62 -1.73 3.56
C MET A 114 -15.69 -0.79 4.13
N ILE A 115 -15.32 -0.04 5.16
CA ILE A 115 -16.22 0.94 5.81
C ILE A 115 -16.09 2.35 5.24
N TYR A 116 -15.00 2.64 4.52
CA TYR A 116 -14.76 3.92 3.86
C TYR A 116 -14.02 3.71 2.55
N ASN A 117 -14.42 4.45 1.50
CA ASN A 117 -13.76 4.44 0.20
C ASN A 117 -13.90 5.80 -0.47
N TYR A 118 -12.77 6.46 -0.71
CA TYR A 118 -12.75 7.78 -1.34
C TYR A 118 -13.34 7.79 -2.76
N CYS A 119 -13.27 6.67 -3.50
CA CYS A 119 -13.86 6.58 -4.85
C CYS A 119 -15.38 6.67 -4.86
N THR A 120 -16.05 6.42 -3.72
CA THR A 120 -17.52 6.45 -3.60
C THR A 120 -17.98 7.57 -2.65
N ASP A 121 -17.06 8.42 -2.21
CA ASP A 121 -17.33 9.56 -1.35
C ASP A 121 -17.66 10.79 -2.20
N THR A 122 -18.92 10.89 -2.64
CA THR A 122 -19.39 11.96 -3.53
C THR A 122 -19.43 13.34 -2.86
N LYS A 123 -19.37 13.39 -1.52
CA LYS A 123 -19.27 14.66 -0.80
C LYS A 123 -17.88 15.28 -0.95
N ARG A 124 -16.85 14.43 -0.96
CA ARG A 124 -15.45 14.85 -1.12
C ARG A 124 -15.01 14.93 -2.58
N PHE A 125 -15.52 14.01 -3.41
CA PHE A 125 -15.21 13.89 -4.83
C PHE A 125 -16.52 13.84 -5.63
N PRO A 126 -17.13 15.01 -5.91
CA PRO A 126 -18.40 15.11 -6.64
C PRO A 126 -18.29 14.67 -8.11
#